data_AF-A0A0B7A2I7-F1
#
_entry.id   AF-A0A0B7A2I7-F1
#
_cell.length_a   1.000
_cell.length_b   1.000
_cell.length_c   1.000
_cell.angle_alpha   90.00
_cell.angle_beta   90.00
_cell.angle_gamma   90.00
#
_symmetry.space_group_name_H-M   'P 1'
#
loop_
_entity.id
_entity.type
_entity.pdbx_description
1 polymer ?
#
loop_
_entity_poly.entity_id
_entity_poly.type
_entity_poly.pdbx_seq_one_letter_code
_entity_poly.pdbx_strand_id
1 'polypeptide(L)'
;MANLSSCDIWPSRDQVQAVEKEFVVPAMFKDVYSRIAQSNKRWNKLEAPSSDLYPWDAASTYIKSPPFFDDMELDITVAKPIKNAAVLLNLGDSVTTDHISPAGSIARNSPAARFSCPWVGTSRV
;
A
#
# COMPACT_ATOMS: atom_id res chain seq x y z
N MET A 1 32.56 -35.58 -7.31
CA MET A 1 31.52 -34.60 -6.94
C MET A 1 30.19 -35.20 -7.34
N ALA A 2 29.29 -35.47 -6.39
CA ALA A 2 27.99 -36.04 -6.71
C ALA A 2 27.09 -34.95 -7.31
N ASN A 3 26.58 -35.20 -8.51
CA ASN A 3 25.61 -34.32 -9.17
C ASN A 3 24.23 -34.59 -8.56
N LEU A 4 23.79 -33.71 -7.64
CA LEU A 4 22.42 -33.72 -7.11
C LEU A 4 21.46 -33.08 -8.13
N SER A 5 20.34 -33.74 -8.38
CA SER A 5 19.21 -33.28 -9.21
C SER A 5 18.11 -32.66 -8.35
N SER A 6 17.23 -31.86 -8.95
CA SER A 6 16.03 -31.32 -8.29
C SER A 6 15.15 -32.42 -7.68
N CYS A 7 15.10 -33.60 -8.33
CA CYS A 7 14.39 -34.77 -7.81
C CYS A 7 15.00 -35.33 -6.51
N ASP A 8 16.29 -35.09 -6.25
CA ASP A 8 16.99 -35.63 -5.08
C ASP A 8 16.73 -34.78 -3.83
N ILE A 9 16.23 -33.55 -3.99
CA ILE A 9 16.02 -32.59 -2.89
C ILE A 9 14.56 -32.13 -2.75
N TRP A 10 13.69 -32.44 -3.72
CA TRP A 10 12.29 -32.06 -3.66
C TRP A 10 11.50 -33.03 -2.75
N PRO A 11 10.87 -32.53 -1.67
CA PRO A 11 10.15 -33.40 -0.75
C PRO A 11 8.88 -33.96 -1.40
N SER A 12 8.55 -35.20 -1.09
CA SER A 12 7.26 -35.77 -1.49
C SER A 12 6.12 -35.13 -0.69
N ARG A 13 4.89 -35.20 -1.22
CA ARG A 13 3.70 -34.68 -0.53
C ARG A 13 3.52 -35.30 0.86
N ASP A 14 3.81 -36.59 0.99
CA ASP A 14 3.68 -37.33 2.24
C ASP A 14 4.72 -36.88 3.29
N GLN A 15 5.94 -36.58 2.85
CA GLN A 15 6.99 -36.02 3.72
C GLN A 15 6.59 -34.63 4.26
N VAL A 16 6.03 -33.77 3.40
CA VAL A 16 5.53 -32.45 3.82
C VAL A 16 4.37 -32.59 4.82
N GLN A 17 3.41 -33.48 4.56
CA GLN A 17 2.25 -33.65 5.44
C GLN A 17 2.63 -34.25 6.80
N ALA A 18 3.61 -35.14 6.85
CA ALA A 18 4.12 -35.70 8.10
C ALA A 18 4.73 -34.60 8.98
N VAL A 19 5.58 -33.76 8.40
CA VAL A 19 6.21 -32.62 9.09
C VAL A 19 5.16 -31.57 9.49
N GLU A 20 4.18 -31.27 8.63
CA GLU A 20 3.10 -30.34 8.96
C GLU A 20 2.30 -30.80 10.20
N LYS A 21 1.92 -32.08 10.26
CA LYS A 21 1.18 -32.64 11.41
C LYS A 21 1.99 -32.63 12.70
N GLU A 22 3.29 -32.83 12.61
CA GLU A 22 4.18 -32.90 13.76
C GLU A 22 4.51 -31.50 14.31
N PHE A 23 4.79 -30.54 13.42
CA PHE A 23 5.33 -29.24 13.81
C PHE A 23 4.30 -28.11 13.77
N VAL A 24 3.24 -28.16 12.94
CA VAL A 24 2.24 -27.08 12.86
C VAL A 24 1.10 -27.37 13.84
N VAL A 25 1.37 -27.13 15.13
CA VAL A 25 0.44 -27.41 16.23
C VAL A 25 -0.40 -26.19 16.64
N PRO A 26 -1.64 -26.38 17.12
CA PRO A 26 -2.50 -25.28 17.60
C PRO A 26 -1.86 -24.39 18.67
N ALA A 27 -0.95 -24.96 19.47
CA ALA A 27 -0.22 -24.23 20.50
C ALA A 27 0.67 -23.12 19.91
N MET A 28 1.26 -23.32 18.72
CA MET A 28 2.07 -22.30 18.05
C MET A 28 1.23 -21.10 17.63
N PHE A 29 0.03 -21.33 17.11
CA PHE A 29 -0.89 -20.23 16.78
C PHE A 29 -1.26 -19.44 18.02
N LYS A 30 -1.63 -20.12 19.12
CA LYS A 30 -1.96 -19.45 20.38
C LYS A 30 -0.80 -18.59 20.90
N ASP A 31 0.43 -19.12 20.86
CA ASP A 31 1.61 -18.39 21.31
C ASP A 31 1.89 -17.16 20.42
N VAL A 32 1.88 -17.34 19.09
CA VAL A 32 2.11 -16.23 18.15
C VAL A 32 1.06 -15.14 18.31
N TYR A 33 -0.24 -15.49 18.26
CA TYR A 33 -1.32 -14.50 18.39
C TYR A 33 -1.35 -13.82 19.76
N SER A 34 -0.95 -14.50 20.83
CA SER A 34 -0.85 -13.88 22.15
C SER A 34 0.21 -12.76 22.21
N ARG A 35 1.23 -12.85 21.36
CA ARG A 35 2.37 -11.92 21.36
C ARG A 35 2.24 -10.80 20.35
N ILE A 36 1.39 -10.89 19.32
CA ILE A 36 1.30 -9.89 18.24
C ILE A 36 1.15 -8.47 18.79
N ALA A 37 0.24 -8.26 19.75
CA ALA A 37 -0.02 -6.94 20.34
C ALA A 37 1.15 -6.37 21.15
N GLN A 38 2.04 -7.22 21.68
CA GLN A 38 3.16 -6.82 22.55
C GLN A 38 4.54 -6.97 21.90
N SER A 39 4.60 -7.60 20.73
CA SER A 39 5.84 -8.02 20.08
C SER A 39 6.68 -6.84 19.58
N ASN A 40 6.05 -5.75 19.14
CA ASN A 40 6.74 -4.62 18.53
C ASN A 40 6.81 -3.42 19.48
N LYS A 41 7.94 -3.33 20.21
CA LYS A 41 8.23 -2.21 21.12
C LYS A 41 8.24 -0.84 20.44
N ARG A 42 8.54 -0.75 19.14
CA ARG A 42 8.49 0.53 18.40
C ARG A 42 7.06 0.94 18.13
N TRP A 43 6.23 0.00 17.69
CA TRP A 43 4.79 0.22 17.48
C TRP A 43 4.10 0.68 18.77
N ASN A 44 4.37 -0.01 19.89
CA ASN A 44 3.74 0.29 21.18
C ASN A 44 4.20 1.60 21.82
N LYS A 45 5.28 2.20 21.31
CA LYS A 45 5.79 3.51 21.76
C LYS A 45 5.29 4.67 20.91
N LEU A 46 4.61 4.41 19.80
CA LEU A 46 4.04 5.47 18.98
C LEU A 46 2.93 6.15 19.78
N GLU A 47 3.07 7.46 19.98
CA GLU A 47 2.02 8.27 20.56
C GLU A 47 0.94 8.51 19.50
N ALA A 48 -0.30 8.15 19.85
CA ALA A 48 -1.46 8.41 19.01
C ALA A 48 -2.44 9.33 19.75
N PRO A 49 -3.05 10.30 19.07
CA PRO A 49 -4.05 11.17 19.69
C PRO A 49 -5.26 10.36 20.14
N SER A 50 -5.84 10.72 21.29
CA SER A 50 -7.04 10.08 21.83
C SER A 50 -8.35 10.73 21.33
N SER A 51 -8.29 11.51 20.25
CA SER A 51 -9.43 12.27 19.74
C SER A 51 -10.27 11.43 18.78
N ASP A 52 -11.59 11.62 18.81
CA ASP A 52 -12.51 10.94 17.89
C ASP A 52 -12.34 11.44 16.44
N LEU A 53 -11.98 12.71 16.28
CA LEU A 53 -11.63 13.31 15.00
C LEU A 53 -10.11 13.40 14.85
N TYR A 54 -9.60 13.04 13.66
CA TYR A 54 -8.17 13.10 13.39
C TYR A 54 -7.68 14.56 13.32
N PRO A 55 -6.63 14.94 14.07
CA PRO A 55 -6.08 16.29 14.03
C PRO A 55 -5.22 16.46 12.76
N TRP A 56 -5.84 16.95 11.68
CA TRP A 56 -5.14 17.19 10.42
C TRP A 56 -4.01 18.22 10.59
N ASP A 57 -2.79 17.83 10.20
CA ASP A 57 -1.64 18.72 10.14
C ASP A 57 -1.44 19.24 8.71
N ALA A 58 -1.52 20.57 8.54
CA ALA A 58 -1.36 21.22 7.24
C ALA A 58 0.07 21.11 6.69
N ALA A 59 1.07 20.91 7.54
CA ALA A 59 2.46 20.69 7.13
C ALA A 59 2.75 19.22 6.74
N SER A 60 1.83 18.30 7.04
CA SER A 60 1.99 16.89 6.76
C SER A 60 2.01 16.61 5.26
N THR A 61 3.04 15.90 4.82
CA THR A 61 3.16 15.38 3.45
C THR A 61 2.67 13.95 3.30
N TYR A 62 2.31 13.29 4.42
CA TYR A 62 1.90 11.89 4.45
C TYR A 62 0.39 11.71 4.65
N ILE A 63 -0.21 12.49 5.55
CA ILE A 63 -1.63 12.37 5.91
C ILE A 63 -2.28 13.72 5.71
N LYS A 64 -3.15 13.81 4.71
CA LYS A 64 -3.87 15.03 4.34
C LYS A 64 -5.36 14.73 4.24
N SER A 65 -6.20 15.68 4.66
CA SER A 65 -7.65 15.58 4.48
C SER A 65 -7.97 15.56 2.98
N PRO A 66 -8.58 14.50 2.44
CA PRO A 66 -8.89 14.43 1.03
C PRO A 66 -10.15 15.27 0.70
N PRO A 67 -10.18 15.95 -0.46
CA PRO A 67 -11.25 16.90 -0.81
C PRO A 67 -12.55 16.21 -1.28
N PHE A 68 -12.73 14.92 -1.00
CA PHE A 68 -13.87 14.14 -1.53
C PHE A 68 -15.22 14.62 -1.00
N PHE A 69 -15.24 15.29 0.15
CA PHE A 69 -16.44 15.68 0.87
C PHE A 69 -16.63 17.20 0.95
N ASP A 70 -15.72 18.00 0.39
CA ASP A 70 -15.72 19.47 0.56
C ASP A 70 -17.02 20.11 0.04
N ASP A 71 -17.56 19.58 -1.07
CA ASP A 71 -18.80 20.06 -1.70
C ASP A 71 -19.96 19.06 -1.54
N MET A 72 -19.91 18.16 -0.56
CA MET A 72 -20.97 17.17 -0.36
C MET A 72 -22.20 17.79 0.30
N GLU A 73 -23.33 17.75 -0.39
CA GLU A 73 -24.63 18.14 0.13
C GLU A 73 -25.36 16.94 0.77
N LEU A 74 -26.26 17.22 1.72
CA LEU A 74 -27.08 16.19 2.39
C LEU A 74 -28.06 15.53 1.41
N ASP A 75 -28.63 16.34 0.52
CA ASP A 75 -29.57 15.90 -0.50
C ASP A 75 -28.82 15.42 -1.75
N ILE A 76 -29.34 14.38 -2.39
CA ILE A 76 -28.74 13.82 -3.61
C ILE A 76 -28.90 14.83 -4.74
N THR A 77 -27.78 15.34 -5.24
CA THR A 77 -27.76 16.22 -6.42
C THR A 77 -27.97 15.40 -7.70
N VAL A 78 -28.73 15.95 -8.64
CA VAL A 78 -28.96 15.30 -9.94
C VAL A 78 -27.68 15.37 -10.77
N ALA A 79 -27.26 14.23 -11.32
CA ALA A 79 -26.09 14.15 -12.20
C ALA A 79 -26.21 15.13 -13.38
N LYS A 80 -25.22 16.01 -13.54
CA LYS A 80 -25.18 16.99 -14.63
C LYS A 80 -24.57 16.37 -15.88
N PRO A 81 -25.07 16.71 -17.08
CA PRO A 81 -24.45 16.25 -18.32
C PRO A 81 -23.05 16.87 -18.49
N ILE A 82 -22.07 16.05 -18.86
CA ILE A 82 -20.73 16.50 -19.23
C ILE A 82 -20.79 17.07 -20.66
N LYS A 83 -20.53 18.36 -20.82
CA LYS A 83 -20.54 19.06 -22.12
C LYS A 83 -19.15 19.61 -22.45
N ASN A 84 -18.73 19.51 -23.71
CA ASN A 84 -17.46 20.04 -24.21
C ASN A 84 -16.20 19.53 -23.47
N ALA A 85 -16.20 18.28 -23.01
CA ALA A 85 -15.02 17.68 -22.41
C ALA A 85 -13.97 17.30 -23.47
N ALA A 86 -12.70 17.43 -23.12
CA ALA A 86 -11.57 16.97 -23.92
C ALA A 86 -11.11 15.58 -23.46
N VAL A 87 -10.59 14.79 -24.40
CA VAL A 87 -9.95 13.50 -24.08
C VAL A 87 -8.62 13.75 -23.38
N LEU A 88 -8.51 13.34 -22.11
CA LEU A 88 -7.26 13.50 -21.34
C LEU A 88 -6.19 12.49 -21.76
N LEU A 89 -6.60 11.24 -22.02
CA LEU A 89 -5.71 10.16 -22.45
C LEU A 89 -6.44 9.29 -23.49
N ASN A 90 -5.75 8.91 -24.56
CA ASN A 90 -6.20 7.91 -25.53
C ASN A 90 -5.29 6.68 -25.40
N LEU A 91 -5.83 5.59 -24.86
CA LEU A 91 -5.07 4.40 -24.44
C LEU A 91 -5.48 3.18 -25.28
N GLY A 92 -4.55 2.24 -25.46
CA GLY A 92 -4.79 0.94 -26.09
C GLY A 92 -5.17 -0.15 -25.09
N ASP A 93 -4.99 -1.41 -25.48
CA ASP A 93 -5.32 -2.57 -24.64
C ASP A 93 -4.29 -2.83 -23.54
N SER A 94 -4.68 -3.62 -22.54
CA SER A 94 -3.83 -4.09 -21.42
C SER A 94 -3.34 -3.00 -20.45
N VAL A 95 -4.13 -1.94 -20.26
CA VAL A 95 -3.89 -0.94 -19.21
C VAL A 95 -4.17 -1.57 -17.84
N THR A 96 -3.10 -1.95 -17.14
CA THR A 96 -3.16 -2.42 -15.74
C THR A 96 -3.32 -1.28 -14.73
N THR A 97 -3.70 -1.62 -13.50
CA THR A 97 -3.80 -0.68 -12.38
C THR A 97 -2.47 -0.03 -12.01
N ASP A 98 -1.34 -0.69 -12.26
CA ASP A 98 -0.01 -0.11 -12.00
C ASP A 98 0.31 1.04 -12.97
N HIS A 99 -0.24 1.01 -14.19
CA HIS A 99 -0.14 2.17 -15.10
C HIS A 99 -1.00 3.36 -14.63
N ILE A 100 -2.14 3.09 -14.00
CA ILE A 100 -3.08 4.12 -13.53
C ILE A 100 -2.63 4.69 -12.18
N SER A 101 -2.09 3.83 -11.31
CA SER A 101 -1.70 4.13 -9.94
C SER A 101 -0.43 3.36 -9.59
N PRO A 102 0.76 3.86 -9.98
CA PRO A 102 2.03 3.17 -9.77
C PRO A 102 2.35 3.05 -8.27
N ALA A 103 2.74 1.85 -7.81
CA ALA A 103 3.02 1.56 -6.40
C ALA A 103 4.53 1.55 -6.05
N GLY A 104 5.38 2.11 -6.91
CA GLY A 104 6.84 2.08 -6.81
C GLY A 104 7.49 3.42 -6.46
N SER A 105 8.80 3.51 -6.72
CA SER A 105 9.59 4.72 -6.49
C SER A 105 9.07 5.92 -7.29
N ILE A 106 9.06 7.09 -6.66
CA ILE A 106 8.68 8.34 -7.31
C ILE A 106 9.79 8.78 -8.28
N ALA A 107 9.50 8.82 -9.58
CA ALA A 107 10.46 9.27 -10.58
C ALA A 107 10.84 10.76 -10.37
N ARG A 108 12.13 11.09 -10.50
CA ARG A 108 12.67 12.44 -10.22
C ARG A 108 12.04 13.56 -11.06
N ASN A 109 11.61 13.26 -12.28
CA ASN A 109 10.99 14.21 -13.20
C ASN A 109 9.44 14.23 -13.11
N SER A 110 8.84 13.50 -12.17
CA SER A 110 7.39 13.44 -11.99
C SER A 110 6.81 14.69 -11.30
N PRO A 111 5.50 14.98 -11.49
CA PRO A 111 4.81 16.00 -10.71
C PRO A 111 4.90 15.78 -9.19
N ALA A 112 4.85 14.52 -8.73
CA ALA A 112 4.97 14.17 -7.32
C ALA A 112 6.35 14.53 -6.74
N ALA A 113 7.44 14.31 -7.49
CA ALA A 113 8.77 14.72 -7.07
C ALA A 113 8.90 16.25 -6.94
N ARG A 114 8.32 17.01 -7.88
CA ARG A 114 8.29 18.48 -7.80
C ARG A 114 7.47 18.99 -6.61
N PHE A 115 6.37 18.33 -6.29
CA PHE A 115 5.56 18.67 -5.12
C PHE A 115 6.34 18.43 -3.82
N SER A 116 6.97 17.27 -3.66
CA SER A 116 7.72 16.91 -2.45
C SER A 116 9.06 17.63 -2.32
N CYS A 117 9.67 18.06 -3.43
CA CYS A 117 10.92 18.83 -3.43
C CYS A 117 10.88 19.94 -4.50
N PRO A 118 10.33 21.13 -4.16
CA PRO A 118 10.13 22.24 -5.11
C PRO A 118 11.42 22.73 -5.79
N TRP A 119 12.58 22.53 -5.16
CA TRP A 119 13.89 23.00 -5.65
C TRP A 119 14.53 22.09 -6.70
N VAL A 120 14.02 20.88 -6.91
CA VAL A 120 14.62 19.89 -7.85
C VAL A 120 14.32 20.22 -9.33
N GLY A 121 13.45 21.21 -9.59
CA GLY A 121 13.07 21.64 -10.96
C GLY A 121 13.65 22.97 -11.45
N THR A 122 14.46 23.68 -10.67
CA THR A 122 14.98 25.04 -11.02
C THR A 122 16.44 25.09 -11.43
N SER A 123 17.04 23.95 -11.79
CA SER A 123 18.31 23.95 -12.51
C SER A 123 18.08 24.44 -13.93
N ARG A 124 18.30 25.75 -14.13
CA ARG A 124 18.47 26.38 -15.44
C ARG A 124 19.53 25.61 -16.22
N VAL A 125 19.21 25.30 -17.48
CA VAL A 125 20.20 25.42 -18.55
C VAL A 125 20.22 26.88 -18.95
#